data_AF-A0A367ZX84-F1
#
_entry.id   AF-A0A367ZX84-F1
#
_cell.length_a   1.000
_cell.length_b   1.000
_cell.length_c   1.000
_cell.angle_alpha   90.00
_cell.angle_beta   90.00
_cell.angle_gamma   90.00
#
_symmetry.space_group_name_H-M   'P 1'
#
loop_
_entity.id
_entity.type
_entity.pdbx_description
1 polymer ?
#
loop_
_entity_poly.entity_id
_entity_poly.type
_entity_poly.pdbx_seq_one_letter_code
_entity_poly.pdbx_strand_id
1 'polypeptide(L)'
;MRVIADNCLGTSYFHRLRPGIKLTIFFVFSLVLFFIKRLDITMISLAVVLLLYRTAGFSLAQPWRQIRPVWWLFVVLFIFQFFANSWQNGLIVVLRFACLLLFAGLITLTTLVSHMMETFEYAFQFLKPFGVNPAKISLALSLTLRFIPVLGQIRYEVYEAQKARGLESSIIATLMPITIRILKMSKDITAAIEARCYDSAAKNMTVRDIVPTALFATLIATLGFLPPIPLPGFPVPITAQTLGVMLAGPMLGTKKGFYAIIIFFFLVATGLPLLSGGHGGLGVFFGPSAGYCMGWALAAWLGGFLYHTFRNSLTPVKEISFLLLSGIIAIHCPGIFWLAYSTGISVKQAFFVNLLFVPGDVIKIAIAYFIIRNIRKAFPNALH
;
A
#
# COMPACT_ATOMS: atom_id res chain seq x y z
N MET A 1 -3.77 10.60 13.47
CA MET A 1 -4.72 10.91 12.37
C MET A 1 -5.28 12.33 12.41
N ARG A 2 -5.60 12.93 13.59
CA ARG A 2 -6.10 14.33 13.68
C ARG A 2 -5.19 15.38 13.01
N VAL A 3 -3.86 15.22 13.09
CA VAL A 3 -2.89 16.19 12.54
C VAL A 3 -2.86 16.28 11.00
N ILE A 4 -3.39 15.28 10.28
CA ILE A 4 -3.39 15.27 8.80
C ILE A 4 -4.64 15.98 8.25
N ALA A 5 -5.76 15.97 8.99
CA ALA A 5 -7.02 16.57 8.54
C ALA A 5 -7.00 18.11 8.62
N ASP A 6 -6.41 18.68 9.67
CA ASP A 6 -6.51 20.14 9.94
C ASP A 6 -5.65 21.00 9.00
N ASN A 7 -4.55 20.47 8.44
CA ASN A 7 -3.64 21.26 7.60
C ASN A 7 -4.11 21.44 6.15
N CYS A 8 -5.09 20.67 5.68
CA CYS A 8 -5.57 20.72 4.29
C CYS A 8 -6.69 21.76 4.05
N LEU A 9 -7.20 22.41 5.10
CA LEU A 9 -8.29 23.39 5.03
C LEU A 9 -7.79 24.84 4.89
N GLY A 10 -6.64 25.04 4.27
CA GLY A 10 -6.15 26.38 3.94
C GLY A 10 -7.01 27.07 2.89
N THR A 11 -7.12 28.41 2.96
CA THR A 11 -7.96 29.20 2.04
C THR A 11 -7.23 29.67 0.77
N SER A 12 -5.93 29.40 0.65
CA SER A 12 -5.08 29.91 -0.44
C SER A 12 -5.46 29.37 -1.82
N TYR A 13 -5.06 30.08 -2.89
CA TYR A 13 -5.23 29.63 -4.27
C TYR A 13 -4.68 28.22 -4.51
N PHE A 14 -3.55 27.89 -3.87
CA PHE A 14 -2.93 26.58 -4.00
C PHE A 14 -3.74 25.47 -3.33
N HIS A 15 -4.55 25.76 -2.30
CA HIS A 15 -5.46 24.78 -1.72
C HIS A 15 -6.67 24.51 -2.62
N ARG A 16 -7.18 25.54 -3.30
CA ARG A 16 -8.39 25.47 -4.15
C ARG A 16 -8.16 24.86 -5.53
N LEU A 17 -6.91 24.83 -6.01
CA LEU A 17 -6.57 24.19 -7.28
C LEU A 17 -6.99 22.72 -7.28
N ARG A 18 -7.54 22.24 -8.41
CA ARG A 18 -7.91 20.82 -8.56
C ARG A 18 -6.67 19.94 -8.39
N PRO A 19 -6.75 18.82 -7.66
CA PRO A 19 -5.60 17.93 -7.43
C PRO A 19 -4.91 17.49 -8.72
N GLY A 20 -5.67 17.15 -9.77
CA GLY A 20 -5.11 16.80 -11.08
C GLY A 20 -4.23 17.89 -11.68
N ILE A 21 -4.64 19.16 -11.59
CA ILE A 21 -3.82 20.27 -12.10
C ILE A 21 -2.52 20.37 -11.29
N LYS A 22 -2.57 20.24 -9.96
CA LYS A 22 -1.36 20.26 -9.12
C LYS A 22 -0.41 19.13 -9.48
N LEU A 23 -0.93 17.92 -9.68
CA LEU A 23 -0.13 16.74 -10.05
C LEU A 23 0.48 16.89 -11.44
N THR A 24 -0.27 17.41 -12.42
CA THR A 24 0.26 17.69 -13.76
C THR A 24 1.34 18.77 -13.73
N ILE A 25 1.13 19.87 -12.98
CA ILE A 25 2.15 20.92 -12.79
C ILE A 25 3.41 20.33 -12.17
N PHE A 26 3.29 19.51 -11.13
CA PHE A 26 4.43 18.87 -10.50
C PHE A 26 5.15 17.90 -11.42
N PHE A 27 4.41 17.11 -12.21
CA PHE A 27 5.00 16.19 -13.19
C PHE A 27 5.77 16.93 -14.28
N VAL A 28 5.18 17.98 -14.87
CA VAL A 28 5.86 18.81 -15.87
C VAL A 28 7.06 19.52 -15.27
N PHE A 29 6.92 20.08 -14.06
CA PHE A 29 8.00 20.73 -13.33
C PHE A 29 9.15 19.75 -13.06
N SER A 30 8.87 18.53 -12.61
CA SER A 30 9.89 17.53 -12.32
C SER A 30 10.62 17.08 -13.59
N LEU A 31 9.88 16.91 -14.69
CA LEU A 31 10.44 16.55 -15.99
C LEU A 31 11.33 17.66 -16.54
N VAL A 32 10.87 18.91 -16.54
CA VAL A 32 11.65 20.08 -17.00
C VAL A 32 12.92 20.25 -16.18
N LEU A 33 12.81 20.22 -14.84
CA LEU A 33 13.95 20.41 -13.94
C LEU A 33 14.95 19.26 -14.07
N PHE A 34 14.52 18.05 -14.43
CA PHE A 34 15.40 16.92 -14.71
C PHE A 34 16.32 17.16 -15.91
N PHE A 35 15.79 17.70 -17.03
CA PHE A 35 16.56 17.94 -18.26
C PHE A 35 17.49 19.16 -18.15
N ILE A 36 17.13 20.16 -17.36
CA ILE A 36 17.91 21.40 -17.25
C ILE A 36 19.08 21.25 -16.28
N LYS A 37 20.31 21.18 -16.80
CA LYS A 37 21.56 21.12 -16.03
C LYS A 37 22.15 22.50 -15.71
N ARG A 38 21.31 23.48 -15.35
CA ARG A 38 21.73 24.85 -14.99
C ARG A 38 21.46 25.14 -13.52
N LEU A 39 22.48 25.65 -12.82
CA LEU A 39 22.41 25.99 -11.40
C LEU A 39 21.42 27.13 -11.14
N ASP A 40 21.46 28.19 -11.95
CA ASP A 40 20.61 29.38 -11.81
C ASP A 40 19.13 28.99 -11.82
N ILE A 41 18.73 28.15 -12.78
CA ILE A 41 17.34 27.70 -12.94
C ILE A 41 16.90 26.84 -11.74
N THR A 42 17.80 25.99 -11.23
CA THR A 42 17.52 25.16 -10.06
C THR A 42 17.33 26.01 -8.80
N MET A 43 18.16 27.05 -8.61
CA MET A 43 18.04 27.99 -7.50
C MET A 43 16.74 28.81 -7.56
N ILE A 44 16.39 29.33 -8.74
CA ILE A 44 15.13 30.04 -8.97
C ILE A 44 13.95 29.11 -8.69
N SER A 45 14.01 27.86 -9.15
CA SER A 45 12.96 26.87 -8.93
C SER A 45 12.76 26.58 -7.44
N LEU A 46 13.84 26.44 -6.68
CA LEU A 46 13.78 26.28 -5.22
C LEU A 46 13.16 27.51 -4.53
N ALA A 47 13.56 28.72 -4.93
CA ALA A 47 12.99 29.95 -4.41
C ALA A 47 11.48 30.06 -4.70
N VAL A 48 11.04 29.68 -5.90
CA VAL A 48 9.61 29.61 -6.27
C VAL A 48 8.87 28.62 -5.38
N VAL A 49 9.41 27.42 -5.14
CA VAL A 49 8.78 26.43 -4.24
C VAL A 49 8.67 26.97 -2.82
N LEU A 50 9.71 27.61 -2.29
CA LEU A 50 9.67 28.24 -0.95
C LEU A 50 8.63 29.38 -0.88
N LEU A 51 8.48 30.16 -1.96
CA LEU A 51 7.44 31.17 -2.07
C LEU A 51 6.05 30.53 -2.07
N LEU A 52 5.86 29.41 -2.76
CA LEU A 52 4.60 28.66 -2.76
C LEU A 52 4.23 28.14 -1.36
N TYR A 53 5.21 27.71 -0.56
CA TYR A 53 4.96 27.40 0.86
C TYR A 53 4.42 28.61 1.62
N ARG A 54 5.02 29.78 1.37
CA ARG A 54 4.61 31.02 2.05
C ARG A 54 3.21 31.46 1.62
N THR A 55 2.89 31.42 0.32
CA THR A 55 1.55 31.78 -0.20
C THR A 55 0.49 30.73 0.13
N ALA A 56 0.90 29.49 0.40
CA ALA A 56 0.02 28.46 0.96
C ALA A 56 -0.27 28.65 2.46
N GLY A 57 0.35 29.62 3.13
CA GLY A 57 0.12 29.90 4.55
C GLY A 57 1.03 29.11 5.50
N PHE A 58 2.02 28.39 4.97
CA PHE A 58 3.00 27.68 5.79
C PHE A 58 4.18 28.60 6.15
N SER A 59 4.72 28.40 7.36
CA SER A 59 5.99 29.02 7.77
C SER A 59 7.19 28.36 7.07
N LEU A 60 8.33 29.06 6.96
CA LEU A 60 9.57 28.48 6.42
C LEU A 60 10.15 27.33 7.27
N ALA A 61 9.62 27.11 8.48
CA ALA A 61 9.97 25.94 9.28
C ALA A 61 9.38 24.63 8.74
N GLN A 62 8.28 24.67 7.96
CA GLN A 62 7.67 23.49 7.34
C GLN A 62 8.61 22.82 6.32
N PRO A 63 9.15 23.55 5.32
CA PRO A 63 10.17 23.01 4.42
C PRO A 63 11.36 22.37 5.15
N TRP A 64 11.87 23.03 6.19
CA TRP A 64 12.97 22.49 6.98
C TRP A 64 12.60 21.18 7.69
N ARG A 65 11.39 21.05 8.25
CA ARG A 65 10.91 19.80 8.86
C ARG A 65 10.84 18.65 7.86
N GLN A 66 10.59 18.92 6.57
CA GLN A 66 10.59 17.90 5.52
C GLN A 66 12.01 17.49 5.09
N ILE A 67 12.97 18.42 5.08
CA ILE A 67 14.37 18.14 4.72
C ILE A 67 15.14 17.50 5.89
N ARG A 68 14.80 17.85 7.14
CA ARG A 68 15.52 17.41 8.35
C ARG A 68 15.70 15.90 8.52
N PRO A 69 14.81 14.99 8.06
CA PRO A 69 15.07 13.55 8.14
C PRO A 69 16.09 13.06 7.08
N VAL A 70 16.23 13.78 5.97
CA VAL A 70 17.00 13.37 4.79
C VAL A 70 18.24 14.22 4.50
N TRP A 71 18.53 15.25 5.30
CA TRP A 71 19.65 16.17 5.07
C TRP A 71 21.02 15.46 4.95
N TRP A 72 21.25 14.40 5.73
CA TRP A 72 22.50 13.64 5.69
C TRP A 72 22.70 12.96 4.33
N LEU A 73 21.61 12.51 3.68
CA LEU A 73 21.66 11.95 2.33
C LEU A 73 22.10 13.02 1.33
N PHE A 74 21.62 14.27 1.47
CA PHE A 74 22.06 15.37 0.61
C PHE A 74 23.55 15.69 0.80
N VAL A 75 24.08 15.61 2.02
CA VAL A 75 25.51 15.80 2.30
C VAL A 75 26.32 14.68 1.63
N VAL A 76 25.94 13.42 1.81
CA VAL A 76 26.62 12.28 1.18
C VAL A 76 26.56 12.37 -0.35
N LEU A 77 25.40 12.69 -0.92
CA LEU A 77 25.23 12.90 -2.36
C LEU A 77 26.11 14.04 -2.88
N PHE A 78 26.20 15.16 -2.14
CA PHE A 78 27.07 16.28 -2.52
C PHE A 78 28.53 15.85 -2.55
N ILE A 79 29.02 15.22 -1.47
CA ILE A 79 30.40 14.76 -1.35
C ILE A 79 30.74 13.81 -2.49
N PHE A 80 29.89 12.81 -2.72
CA PHE A 80 30.09 11.86 -3.81
C PHE A 80 30.17 12.56 -5.18
N GLN A 81 29.23 13.46 -5.47
CA GLN A 81 29.21 14.19 -6.74
C GLN A 81 30.35 15.20 -6.89
N PHE A 82 30.81 15.79 -5.79
CA PHE A 82 31.95 16.69 -5.74
C PHE A 82 33.22 15.98 -6.23
N PHE A 83 33.46 14.76 -5.73
CA PHE A 83 34.60 13.95 -6.13
C PHE A 83 34.42 13.28 -7.50
N ALA A 84 33.22 12.80 -7.82
CA ALA A 84 32.96 12.06 -9.05
C ALA A 84 32.85 12.94 -10.30
N ASN A 85 32.37 14.18 -10.15
CA ASN A 85 32.10 15.08 -11.27
C ASN A 85 32.68 16.48 -10.98
N SER A 86 31.92 17.32 -10.27
CA SER A 86 32.32 18.68 -9.91
C SER A 86 31.43 19.21 -8.80
N TRP A 87 31.89 20.24 -8.11
CA TRP A 87 31.11 20.92 -7.08
C TRP A 87 29.79 21.52 -7.62
N GLN A 88 29.79 22.05 -8.86
CA GLN A 88 28.58 22.59 -9.49
C GLN A 88 27.55 21.47 -9.75
N ASN A 89 27.99 20.33 -10.26
CA ASN A 89 27.10 19.19 -10.51
C ASN A 89 26.53 18.64 -9.21
N GLY A 90 27.36 18.53 -8.16
CA GLY A 90 26.89 18.14 -6.83
C GLY A 90 25.83 19.09 -6.29
N LEU A 91 26.04 20.41 -6.43
CA LEU A 91 25.09 21.41 -5.96
C LEU A 91 23.77 21.35 -6.75
N ILE A 92 23.82 21.21 -8.08
CA ILE A 92 22.63 21.05 -8.93
C ILE A 92 21.81 19.83 -8.50
N VAL A 93 22.47 18.68 -8.30
CA VAL A 93 21.79 17.44 -7.91
C VAL A 93 21.10 17.60 -6.56
N VAL A 94 21.80 18.13 -5.55
CA VAL A 94 21.24 18.32 -4.20
C VAL A 94 20.07 19.29 -4.20
N LEU A 95 20.23 20.47 -4.82
CA LEU A 95 19.18 21.49 -4.87
C LEU A 95 17.96 21.00 -5.66
N ARG A 96 18.17 20.23 -6.73
CA ARG A 96 17.10 19.60 -7.50
C ARG A 96 16.30 18.62 -6.62
N PHE A 97 16.98 17.70 -5.94
CA PHE A 97 16.30 16.75 -5.06
C PHE A 97 15.54 17.46 -3.94
N ALA A 98 16.14 18.48 -3.30
CA ALA A 98 15.48 19.29 -2.29
C ALA A 98 14.24 20.01 -2.86
N CYS A 99 14.35 20.62 -4.04
CA CYS A 99 13.25 21.32 -4.70
C CYS A 99 12.07 20.38 -5.01
N LEU A 100 12.34 19.20 -5.59
CA LEU A 100 11.32 18.21 -5.92
C LEU A 100 10.66 17.63 -4.66
N LEU A 101 11.45 17.32 -3.64
CA LEU A 101 10.95 16.82 -2.35
C LEU A 101 10.02 17.85 -1.69
N LEU A 102 10.44 19.12 -1.64
CA LEU A 102 9.64 20.18 -1.07
C LEU A 102 8.35 20.42 -1.85
N PHE A 103 8.40 20.41 -3.18
CA PHE A 103 7.20 20.64 -3.98
C PHE A 103 6.19 19.48 -3.86
N ALA A 104 6.68 18.23 -3.85
CA ALA A 104 5.86 17.07 -3.56
C ALA A 104 5.23 17.17 -2.15
N GLY A 105 6.02 17.57 -1.14
CA GLY A 105 5.53 17.80 0.21
C GLY A 105 4.43 18.86 0.28
N LEU A 106 4.52 19.92 -0.53
CA LEU A 106 3.51 20.98 -0.56
C LEU A 106 2.17 20.47 -1.11
N ILE A 107 2.21 19.60 -2.12
CA ILE A 107 1.01 18.98 -2.69
C ILE A 107 0.34 18.10 -1.64
N THR A 108 1.12 17.30 -0.91
CA THR A 108 0.63 16.45 0.19
C THR A 108 0.00 17.27 1.31
N LEU A 109 0.55 18.44 1.64
CA LEU A 109 0.02 19.32 2.69
C LEU A 109 -1.26 20.07 2.26
N THR A 110 -1.40 20.38 0.98
CA THR A 110 -2.48 21.24 0.46
C THR A 110 -3.63 20.45 -0.18
N THR A 111 -3.57 19.12 -0.16
CA THR A 111 -4.52 18.28 -0.91
C THR A 111 -4.94 17.07 -0.09
N LEU A 112 -6.25 16.94 0.12
CA LEU A 112 -6.83 15.76 0.77
C LEU A 112 -6.73 14.53 -0.15
N VAL A 113 -6.45 13.38 0.44
CA VAL A 113 -6.39 12.09 -0.25
C VAL A 113 -7.70 11.79 -0.98
N SER A 114 -8.85 12.13 -0.38
CA SER A 114 -10.17 11.94 -0.99
C SER A 114 -10.31 12.67 -2.33
N HIS A 115 -9.86 13.92 -2.43
CA HIS A 115 -9.91 14.69 -3.68
C HIS A 115 -8.90 14.17 -4.72
N MET A 116 -7.75 13.65 -4.28
CA MET A 116 -6.82 12.99 -5.22
C MET A 116 -7.46 11.76 -5.88
N MET A 117 -8.27 11.00 -5.13
CA MET A 117 -8.97 9.82 -5.67
C MET A 117 -9.97 10.18 -6.78
N GLU A 118 -10.63 11.33 -6.72
CA GLU A 118 -11.51 11.80 -7.81
C GLU A 118 -10.73 12.08 -9.09
N THR A 119 -9.50 12.61 -8.97
CA THR A 119 -8.61 12.80 -10.12
C THR A 119 -8.18 11.46 -10.70
N PHE A 120 -7.87 10.48 -9.85
CA PHE A 120 -7.57 9.13 -10.29
C PHE A 120 -8.77 8.44 -10.95
N GLU A 121 -9.99 8.66 -10.44
CA GLU A 121 -11.22 8.19 -11.08
C GLU A 121 -11.38 8.76 -12.49
N TYR A 122 -11.16 10.07 -12.67
CA TYR A 122 -11.15 10.69 -13.99
C TYR A 122 -10.07 10.08 -14.89
N ALA A 123 -8.87 9.88 -14.36
CA ALA A 123 -7.80 9.22 -15.11
C ALA A 123 -8.23 7.81 -15.54
N PHE A 124 -8.85 7.02 -14.67
CA PHE A 124 -9.31 5.67 -14.98
C PHE A 124 -10.42 5.57 -16.03
N GLN A 125 -11.00 6.69 -16.48
CA GLN A 125 -11.94 6.66 -17.60
C GLN A 125 -11.30 6.08 -18.89
N PHE A 126 -9.98 6.19 -19.07
CA PHE A 126 -9.29 5.56 -20.21
C PHE A 126 -9.40 4.02 -20.19
N LEU A 127 -9.71 3.41 -19.04
CA LEU A 127 -9.87 1.96 -18.90
C LEU A 127 -11.27 1.46 -19.30
N LYS A 128 -12.23 2.38 -19.55
CA LYS A 128 -13.60 2.03 -19.94
C LYS A 128 -13.68 1.13 -21.18
N PRO A 129 -12.87 1.32 -22.25
CA PRO A 129 -12.85 0.43 -23.40
C PRO A 129 -12.41 -1.00 -23.07
N PHE A 130 -11.62 -1.19 -22.00
CA PHE A 130 -11.15 -2.49 -21.53
C PHE A 130 -12.17 -3.22 -20.62
N GLY A 131 -13.42 -2.73 -20.55
CA GLY A 131 -14.49 -3.34 -19.76
C GLY A 131 -14.43 -3.06 -18.26
N VAL A 132 -13.55 -2.15 -17.83
CA VAL A 132 -13.40 -1.69 -16.45
C VAL A 132 -14.37 -0.54 -16.18
N ASN A 133 -15.09 -0.60 -15.05
CA ASN A 133 -16.01 0.46 -14.64
C ASN A 133 -15.33 1.40 -13.61
N PRO A 134 -15.02 2.67 -13.97
CA PRO A 134 -14.34 3.61 -13.08
C PRO A 134 -15.09 3.91 -11.79
N ALA A 135 -16.42 4.02 -11.84
CA ALA A 135 -17.24 4.30 -10.65
C ALA A 135 -17.15 3.17 -9.61
N LYS A 136 -17.04 1.91 -10.06
CA LYS A 136 -16.84 0.75 -9.16
C LYS A 136 -15.45 0.73 -8.53
N ILE A 137 -14.43 1.15 -9.28
CA ILE A 137 -13.07 1.33 -8.74
C ILE A 137 -13.08 2.44 -7.69
N SER A 138 -13.69 3.58 -7.99
CA SER A 138 -13.82 4.72 -7.07
C SER A 138 -14.55 4.31 -5.79
N LEU A 139 -15.66 3.56 -5.91
CA LEU A 139 -16.36 3.00 -4.76
C LEU A 139 -15.44 2.09 -3.92
N ALA A 140 -14.71 1.18 -4.56
CA ALA A 140 -13.79 0.27 -3.86
C ALA A 140 -12.68 1.04 -3.12
N LEU A 141 -12.08 2.04 -3.75
CA LEU A 141 -11.03 2.89 -3.18
C LEU A 141 -11.57 3.73 -2.01
N SER A 142 -12.72 4.38 -2.20
CA SER A 142 -13.38 5.20 -1.19
C SER A 142 -13.78 4.38 0.04
N LEU A 143 -14.36 3.19 -0.16
CA LEU A 143 -14.67 2.25 0.91
C LEU A 143 -13.39 1.79 1.63
N THR A 144 -12.34 1.43 0.88
CA THR A 144 -11.06 1.01 1.47
C THR A 144 -10.52 2.09 2.40
N LEU A 145 -10.41 3.33 1.92
CA LEU A 145 -9.93 4.47 2.71
C LEU A 145 -10.80 4.72 3.95
N ARG A 146 -12.12 4.61 3.82
CA ARG A 146 -13.07 4.78 4.94
C ARG A 146 -12.94 3.66 5.98
N PHE A 147 -12.62 2.45 5.56
CA PHE A 147 -12.49 1.31 6.46
C PHE A 147 -11.15 1.25 7.21
N ILE A 148 -10.08 1.89 6.71
CA ILE A 148 -8.78 1.91 7.39
C ILE A 148 -8.89 2.34 8.87
N PRO A 149 -9.50 3.49 9.20
CA PRO A 149 -9.67 3.90 10.60
C PRO A 149 -10.59 2.95 11.37
N VAL A 150 -11.63 2.41 10.73
CA VAL A 150 -12.59 1.49 11.37
C VAL A 150 -11.91 0.17 11.77
N LEU A 151 -11.08 -0.42 10.91
CA LEU A 151 -10.32 -1.62 11.24
C LEU A 151 -9.28 -1.35 12.34
N GLY A 152 -8.66 -0.16 12.33
CA GLY A 152 -7.80 0.28 13.42
C GLY A 152 -8.52 0.25 14.78
N GLN A 153 -9.74 0.78 14.81
CA GLN A 153 -10.59 0.80 16.00
C GLN A 153 -11.02 -0.62 16.43
N ILE A 154 -11.44 -1.47 15.49
CA ILE A 154 -11.80 -2.87 15.77
C ILE A 154 -10.64 -3.62 16.42
N ARG A 155 -9.41 -3.42 15.94
CA ARG A 155 -8.23 -4.07 16.53
C ARG A 155 -8.00 -3.62 17.96
N TYR A 156 -8.10 -2.32 18.22
CA TYR A 156 -7.94 -1.78 19.56
C TYR A 156 -8.99 -2.36 20.53
N GLU A 157 -10.26 -2.37 20.12
CA GLU A 157 -11.35 -2.93 20.92
C GLU A 157 -11.17 -4.43 21.19
N VAL A 158 -10.78 -5.21 20.19
CA VAL A 158 -10.55 -6.66 20.37
C VAL A 158 -9.34 -6.90 21.27
N TYR A 159 -8.27 -6.14 21.09
CA TYR A 159 -7.07 -6.25 21.92
C TYR A 159 -7.39 -5.98 23.40
N GLU A 160 -8.07 -4.88 23.72
CA GLU A 160 -8.46 -4.57 25.10
C GLU A 160 -9.42 -5.63 25.68
N ALA A 161 -10.34 -6.15 24.87
CA ALA A 161 -11.24 -7.23 25.30
C ALA A 161 -10.51 -8.56 25.58
N GLN A 162 -9.49 -8.91 24.79
CA GLN A 162 -8.68 -10.11 25.06
C GLN A 162 -7.73 -9.90 26.24
N LYS A 163 -7.17 -8.69 26.39
CA LYS A 163 -6.36 -8.31 27.55
C LYS A 163 -7.14 -8.39 28.86
N ALA A 164 -8.40 -7.95 28.86
CA ALA A 164 -9.29 -8.13 30.00
C ALA A 164 -9.57 -9.60 30.35
N ARG A 165 -9.33 -10.53 29.41
CA ARG A 165 -9.46 -11.99 29.60
C ARG A 165 -8.14 -12.69 29.90
N GLY A 166 -7.02 -11.95 30.01
CA GLY A 166 -5.68 -12.53 30.17
C GLY A 166 -5.18 -13.30 28.95
N LEU A 167 -5.75 -13.03 27.77
CA LEU A 167 -5.43 -13.71 26.51
C LEU A 167 -4.65 -12.81 25.54
N GLU A 168 -4.03 -11.71 26.02
CA GLU A 168 -3.34 -10.74 25.14
C GLU A 168 -2.16 -11.32 24.36
N SER A 169 -1.55 -12.39 24.86
CA SER A 169 -0.42 -13.08 24.20
C SER A 169 -0.89 -14.04 23.10
N SER A 170 -2.17 -14.43 23.08
CA SER A 170 -2.70 -15.36 22.09
C SER A 170 -3.07 -14.64 20.79
N ILE A 171 -2.20 -14.81 19.79
CA ILE A 171 -2.39 -14.30 18.44
C ILE A 171 -3.74 -14.77 17.87
N ILE A 172 -4.09 -16.04 18.08
CA ILE A 172 -5.35 -16.62 17.57
C ILE A 172 -6.56 -16.01 18.29
N ALA A 173 -6.50 -15.82 19.61
CA ALA A 173 -7.59 -15.23 20.38
C ALA A 173 -7.87 -13.78 19.96
N THR A 174 -6.86 -13.06 19.46
CA THR A 174 -7.01 -11.70 18.95
C THR A 174 -7.46 -11.68 17.48
N LEU A 175 -6.87 -12.50 16.60
CA LEU A 175 -7.14 -12.46 15.17
C LEU A 175 -8.49 -13.06 14.77
N MET A 176 -8.96 -14.10 15.46
CA MET A 176 -10.24 -14.75 15.12
C MET A 176 -11.44 -13.79 15.25
N PRO A 177 -11.64 -13.07 16.38
CA PRO A 177 -12.73 -12.10 16.50
C PRO A 177 -12.62 -10.95 15.49
N ILE A 178 -11.41 -10.46 15.20
CA ILE A 178 -11.19 -9.43 14.17
C ILE A 178 -11.68 -9.93 12.82
N THR A 179 -11.25 -11.13 12.42
CA THR A 179 -11.61 -11.69 11.12
C THR A 179 -13.12 -11.92 11.00
N ILE A 180 -13.75 -12.46 12.04
CA ILE A 180 -15.21 -12.66 12.08
C ILE A 180 -15.94 -11.31 11.98
N ARG A 181 -15.51 -10.29 12.71
CA ARG A 181 -16.13 -8.95 12.68
C ARG A 181 -15.98 -8.29 11.31
N ILE A 182 -14.83 -8.45 10.65
CA ILE A 182 -14.63 -7.98 9.27
C ILE A 182 -15.58 -8.68 8.30
N LEU A 183 -15.72 -10.02 8.39
CA LEU A 183 -16.64 -10.77 7.53
C LEU A 183 -18.10 -10.37 7.77
N LYS A 184 -18.51 -10.22 9.03
CA LYS A 184 -19.87 -9.76 9.36
C LYS A 184 -20.13 -8.36 8.84
N MET A 185 -19.19 -7.43 9.08
CA MET A 185 -19.28 -6.06 8.57
C MET A 185 -19.36 -6.03 7.05
N SER A 186 -18.64 -6.92 6.35
CA SER A 186 -18.76 -7.05 4.90
C SER A 186 -20.19 -7.39 4.47
N LYS A 187 -20.84 -8.35 5.14
CA LYS A 187 -22.21 -8.76 4.82
C LYS A 187 -23.21 -7.64 5.10
N ASP A 188 -23.11 -7.03 6.27
CA ASP A 188 -24.01 -5.96 6.71
C ASP A 188 -23.92 -4.73 5.79
N ILE A 189 -22.70 -4.32 5.42
CA ILE A 189 -22.48 -3.18 4.52
C ILE A 189 -22.94 -3.50 3.09
N THR A 190 -22.66 -4.71 2.61
CA THR A 190 -23.12 -5.14 1.28
C THR A 190 -24.65 -5.06 1.20
N ALA A 191 -25.35 -5.63 2.18
CA ALA A 191 -26.81 -5.58 2.25
C ALA A 191 -27.34 -4.14 2.35
N ALA A 192 -26.68 -3.28 3.14
CA ALA A 192 -27.07 -1.89 3.28
C ALA A 192 -26.88 -1.07 2.00
N ILE A 193 -25.82 -1.32 1.22
CA ILE A 193 -25.58 -0.64 -0.06
C ILE A 193 -26.58 -1.12 -1.12
N GLU A 194 -26.88 -2.42 -1.16
CA GLU A 194 -27.92 -2.97 -2.04
C GLU A 194 -29.31 -2.39 -1.74
N ALA A 195 -29.66 -2.25 -0.45
CA ALA A 195 -30.93 -1.65 -0.02
C ALA A 195 -31.06 -0.17 -0.39
N ARG A 196 -29.95 0.54 -0.63
CA ARG A 196 -29.93 1.96 -1.05
C ARG A 196 -29.97 2.15 -2.57
N CYS A 197 -30.40 1.14 -3.32
CA CYS A 197 -30.50 1.14 -4.78
C CYS A 197 -29.17 1.34 -5.51
N TYR A 198 -28.07 0.77 -5.02
CA TYR A 198 -26.87 0.66 -5.86
C TYR A 198 -27.07 -0.40 -6.94
N ASP A 199 -26.91 0.01 -8.19
CA ASP A 199 -27.29 -0.78 -9.35
C ASP A 199 -26.43 -2.06 -9.45
N SER A 200 -27.07 -3.20 -9.17
CA SER A 200 -26.46 -4.54 -9.17
C SER A 200 -26.32 -5.10 -10.59
N ALA A 201 -26.89 -4.41 -11.60
CA ALA A 201 -27.15 -4.93 -12.94
C ALA A 201 -25.97 -4.85 -13.95
N ALA A 202 -24.77 -4.42 -13.55
CA ALA A 202 -23.63 -4.31 -14.47
C ALA A 202 -22.73 -5.57 -14.46
N LYS A 203 -22.64 -6.22 -15.63
CA LYS A 203 -22.10 -7.56 -15.97
C LYS A 203 -20.75 -8.03 -15.36
N ASN A 204 -19.89 -7.14 -14.84
CA ASN A 204 -18.49 -7.48 -14.52
C ASN A 204 -18.04 -7.36 -13.04
N MET A 205 -18.81 -6.74 -12.13
CA MET A 205 -18.44 -6.66 -10.70
C MET A 205 -19.60 -6.15 -9.83
N THR A 206 -20.13 -6.93 -8.91
CA THR A 206 -21.28 -6.52 -8.07
C THR A 206 -20.84 -5.79 -6.80
N VAL A 207 -21.77 -5.17 -6.07
CA VAL A 207 -21.49 -4.64 -4.72
C VAL A 207 -20.97 -5.74 -3.80
N ARG A 208 -21.52 -6.95 -3.94
CA ARG A 208 -21.09 -8.18 -3.25
C ARG A 208 -19.64 -8.56 -3.54
N ASP A 209 -19.06 -8.05 -4.63
CA ASP A 209 -17.65 -8.23 -4.93
C ASP A 209 -16.82 -7.06 -4.39
N ILE A 210 -17.31 -5.83 -4.55
CA ILE A 210 -16.57 -4.60 -4.21
C ILE A 210 -16.32 -4.49 -2.69
N VAL A 211 -17.35 -4.66 -1.87
CA VAL A 211 -17.26 -4.47 -0.42
C VAL A 211 -16.26 -5.42 0.24
N PRO A 212 -16.32 -6.76 0.04
CA PRO A 212 -15.34 -7.66 0.65
C PRO A 212 -13.92 -7.44 0.10
N THR A 213 -13.78 -7.13 -1.19
CA THR A 213 -12.47 -6.79 -1.77
C THR A 213 -11.87 -5.54 -1.13
N ALA A 214 -12.65 -4.48 -0.94
CA ALA A 214 -12.21 -3.26 -0.25
C ALA A 214 -11.83 -3.53 1.21
N LEU A 215 -12.60 -4.37 1.92
CA LEU A 215 -12.29 -4.73 3.30
C LEU A 215 -11.00 -5.54 3.46
N PHE A 216 -10.69 -6.44 2.54
CA PHE A 216 -9.40 -7.15 2.56
C PHE A 216 -8.23 -6.25 2.17
N ALA A 217 -8.40 -5.38 1.18
CA ALA A 217 -7.39 -4.36 0.88
C ALA A 217 -7.11 -3.50 2.12
N THR A 218 -8.16 -3.16 2.87
CA THR A 218 -8.07 -2.46 4.15
C THR A 218 -7.36 -3.28 5.21
N LEU A 219 -7.68 -4.58 5.35
CA LEU A 219 -7.00 -5.47 6.28
C LEU A 219 -5.50 -5.49 6.03
N ILE A 220 -5.08 -5.65 4.77
CA ILE A 220 -3.66 -5.62 4.36
C ILE A 220 -3.02 -4.27 4.70
N ALA A 221 -3.71 -3.16 4.42
CA ALA A 221 -3.23 -1.82 4.75
C ALA A 221 -3.06 -1.64 6.27
N THR A 222 -4.03 -2.06 7.06
CA THR A 222 -3.95 -1.93 8.53
C THR A 222 -2.85 -2.80 9.12
N LEU A 223 -2.58 -3.99 8.58
CA LEU A 223 -1.43 -4.81 8.97
C LEU A 223 -0.09 -4.10 8.71
N GLY A 224 -0.05 -3.13 7.79
CA GLY A 224 1.10 -2.27 7.54
C GLY A 224 1.43 -1.30 8.68
N PHE A 225 0.48 -1.04 9.57
CA PHE A 225 0.77 -0.23 10.77
C PHE A 225 1.54 -0.99 11.84
N LEU A 226 1.69 -2.32 11.72
CA LEU A 226 2.58 -3.09 12.57
C LEU A 226 4.04 -2.81 12.16
N PRO A 227 4.95 -2.62 13.14
CA PRO A 227 6.34 -2.31 12.86
C PRO A 227 7.01 -3.46 12.07
N PRO A 228 7.83 -3.15 11.07
CA PRO A 228 8.58 -4.16 10.33
C PRO A 228 9.70 -4.73 11.20
N ILE A 229 10.12 -5.96 10.89
CA ILE A 229 11.35 -6.53 11.45
C ILE A 229 12.44 -6.36 10.38
N PRO A 230 13.36 -5.39 10.53
CA PRO A 230 14.43 -5.17 9.57
C PRO A 230 15.44 -6.31 9.62
N LEU A 231 15.97 -6.68 8.45
CA LEU A 231 17.01 -7.70 8.34
C LEU A 231 18.38 -7.02 8.18
N PRO A 232 19.39 -7.35 9.02
CA PRO A 232 20.71 -6.74 8.93
C PRO A 232 21.32 -6.91 7.52
N GLY A 233 21.71 -5.80 6.89
CA GLY A 233 22.33 -5.82 5.56
C GLY A 233 21.39 -6.06 4.38
N PHE A 234 20.06 -6.13 4.60
CA PHE A 234 19.08 -6.39 3.54
C PHE A 234 18.00 -5.32 3.45
N PRO A 235 17.63 -4.87 2.23
CA PRO A 235 16.71 -3.75 2.03
C PRO A 235 15.23 -4.13 2.18
N VAL A 236 14.91 -5.41 2.34
CA VAL A 236 13.52 -5.91 2.41
C VAL A 236 13.23 -6.43 3.82
N PRO A 237 12.30 -5.80 4.57
CA PRO A 237 11.97 -6.23 5.92
C PRO A 237 10.96 -7.39 5.95
N ILE A 238 10.93 -8.13 7.05
CA ILE A 238 9.82 -9.05 7.34
C ILE A 238 8.62 -8.22 7.82
N THR A 239 7.44 -8.47 7.24
CA THR A 239 6.21 -7.72 7.54
C THR A 239 5.07 -8.64 7.93
N ALA A 240 4.12 -8.13 8.73
CA ALA A 240 2.88 -8.84 9.03
C ALA A 240 1.88 -8.82 7.85
N GLN A 241 2.07 -7.95 6.87
CA GLN A 241 1.13 -7.74 5.76
C GLN A 241 0.98 -8.95 4.85
N THR A 242 2.03 -9.76 4.69
CA THR A 242 1.97 -10.99 3.89
C THR A 242 0.97 -12.00 4.45
N LEU A 243 0.62 -11.93 5.75
CA LEU A 243 -0.49 -12.70 6.31
C LEU A 243 -1.83 -12.32 5.66
N GLY A 244 -2.08 -11.02 5.49
CA GLY A 244 -3.29 -10.53 4.81
C GLY A 244 -3.36 -11.00 3.36
N VAL A 245 -2.22 -11.07 2.67
CA VAL A 245 -2.09 -11.60 1.30
C VAL A 245 -2.41 -13.10 1.26
N MET A 246 -1.85 -13.88 2.19
CA MET A 246 -2.12 -15.32 2.33
C MET A 246 -3.60 -15.62 2.61
N LEU A 247 -4.30 -14.70 3.26
CA LEU A 247 -5.74 -14.82 3.53
C LEU A 247 -6.61 -14.37 2.35
N ALA A 248 -6.20 -13.34 1.59
CA ALA A 248 -7.03 -12.69 0.58
C ALA A 248 -7.61 -13.66 -0.46
N GLY A 249 -6.76 -14.50 -1.06
CA GLY A 249 -7.18 -15.50 -2.04
C GLY A 249 -8.11 -16.56 -1.45
N PRO A 250 -7.67 -17.35 -0.46
CA PRO A 250 -8.48 -18.39 0.16
C PRO A 250 -9.80 -17.89 0.78
N MET A 251 -9.85 -16.64 1.24
CA MET A 251 -11.05 -16.09 1.87
C MET A 251 -12.03 -15.43 0.90
N LEU A 252 -11.54 -14.80 -0.18
CA LEU A 252 -12.38 -14.09 -1.13
C LEU A 252 -12.60 -14.83 -2.45
N GLY A 253 -11.76 -15.82 -2.76
CA GLY A 253 -11.66 -16.43 -4.07
C GLY A 253 -10.69 -15.70 -5.01
N THR A 254 -10.39 -16.32 -6.15
CA THR A 254 -9.33 -15.91 -7.09
C THR A 254 -9.38 -14.45 -7.52
N LYS A 255 -10.52 -14.01 -8.07
CA LYS A 255 -10.66 -12.66 -8.65
C LYS A 255 -10.68 -11.59 -7.55
N LYS A 256 -11.54 -11.77 -6.55
CA LYS A 256 -11.71 -10.82 -5.44
C LYS A 256 -10.44 -10.65 -4.62
N GLY A 257 -9.72 -11.75 -4.34
CA GLY A 257 -8.43 -11.73 -3.66
C GLY A 257 -7.36 -10.99 -4.46
N PHE A 258 -7.24 -11.28 -5.76
CA PHE A 258 -6.34 -10.54 -6.65
C PHE A 258 -6.65 -9.03 -6.67
N TYR A 259 -7.91 -8.65 -6.87
CA TYR A 259 -8.30 -7.24 -6.91
C TYR A 259 -8.08 -6.53 -5.58
N ALA A 260 -8.14 -7.22 -4.44
CA ALA A 260 -7.83 -6.63 -3.14
C ALA A 260 -6.36 -6.19 -3.07
N ILE A 261 -5.45 -7.00 -3.63
CA ILE A 261 -4.03 -6.64 -3.75
C ILE A 261 -3.85 -5.46 -4.71
N ILE A 262 -4.52 -5.46 -5.86
CA ILE A 262 -4.43 -4.36 -6.84
C ILE A 262 -4.93 -3.04 -6.25
N ILE A 263 -6.07 -3.05 -5.56
CA ILE A 263 -6.61 -1.86 -4.87
C ILE A 263 -5.64 -1.37 -3.80
N PHE A 264 -5.09 -2.28 -2.99
CA PHE A 264 -4.08 -1.94 -2.00
C PHE A 264 -2.84 -1.30 -2.62
N PHE A 265 -2.28 -1.91 -3.67
CA PHE A 265 -1.11 -1.35 -4.35
C PHE A 265 -1.39 -0.06 -5.08
N PHE A 266 -2.59 0.12 -5.61
CA PHE A 266 -2.99 1.39 -6.18
C PHE A 266 -2.93 2.49 -5.11
N LEU A 267 -3.52 2.26 -3.93
CA LEU A 267 -3.45 3.21 -2.82
C LEU A 267 -1.99 3.49 -2.39
N VAL A 268 -1.14 2.46 -2.32
CA VAL A 268 0.30 2.62 -2.06
C VAL A 268 0.94 3.49 -3.15
N ALA A 269 0.69 3.22 -4.44
CA ALA A 269 1.24 3.96 -5.57
C ALA A 269 0.88 5.44 -5.54
N THR A 270 -0.30 5.79 -5.02
CA THR A 270 -0.71 7.20 -4.83
C THR A 270 0.11 7.95 -3.79
N GLY A 271 1.03 7.29 -3.07
CA GLY A 271 1.90 7.89 -2.07
C GLY A 271 1.47 7.63 -0.63
N LEU A 272 0.40 6.86 -0.40
CA LEU A 272 -0.06 6.58 0.95
C LEU A 272 0.93 5.66 1.69
N PRO A 273 1.29 5.97 2.94
CA PRO A 273 2.27 5.19 3.72
C PRO A 273 1.61 3.94 4.32
N LEU A 274 1.08 3.06 3.46
CA LEU A 274 0.33 1.87 3.86
C LEU A 274 1.17 0.60 3.93
N LEU A 275 2.40 0.63 3.44
CA LEU A 275 3.35 -0.47 3.64
C LEU A 275 4.04 -0.33 5.00
N SER A 276 4.43 -1.46 5.56
CA SER A 276 5.13 -1.52 6.84
C SER A 276 6.40 -0.67 6.83
N GLY A 277 6.62 0.03 7.95
CA GLY A 277 7.66 1.07 8.04
C GLY A 277 7.25 2.42 7.45
N GLY A 278 5.97 2.59 7.07
CA GLY A 278 5.45 3.85 6.52
C GLY A 278 5.84 4.10 5.06
N HIS A 279 6.19 3.04 4.32
CA HIS A 279 6.56 3.15 2.92
C HIS A 279 5.32 3.35 2.02
N GLY A 280 5.51 4.09 0.94
CA GLY A 280 4.47 4.42 -0.03
C GLY A 280 5.08 5.05 -1.29
N GLY A 281 4.24 5.23 -2.31
CA GLY A 281 4.59 5.87 -3.58
C GLY A 281 5.08 4.90 -4.66
N LEU A 282 5.18 5.43 -5.88
CA LEU A 282 5.57 4.65 -7.06
C LEU A 282 6.98 4.02 -6.94
N GLY A 283 7.90 4.67 -6.23
CA GLY A 283 9.28 4.19 -6.09
C GLY A 283 9.40 2.80 -5.48
N VAL A 284 8.44 2.37 -4.65
CA VAL A 284 8.43 1.02 -4.08
C VAL A 284 8.34 -0.07 -5.15
N PHE A 285 7.63 0.19 -6.25
CA PHE A 285 7.44 -0.76 -7.35
C PHE A 285 8.63 -0.82 -8.31
N PHE A 286 9.68 -0.03 -8.07
CA PHE A 286 10.93 -0.06 -8.83
C PHE A 286 12.15 -0.30 -7.94
N GLY A 287 11.96 -0.44 -6.63
CA GLY A 287 13.01 -0.74 -5.66
C GLY A 287 13.27 -2.24 -5.49
N PRO A 288 14.19 -2.64 -4.59
CA PRO A 288 14.56 -4.04 -4.37
C PRO A 288 13.41 -4.98 -3.97
N SER A 289 12.31 -4.43 -3.43
CA SER A 289 11.13 -5.18 -3.01
C SER A 289 10.08 -5.40 -4.11
N ALA A 290 10.25 -4.85 -5.32
CA ALA A 290 9.17 -4.84 -6.31
C ALA A 290 8.75 -6.25 -6.77
N GLY A 291 9.70 -7.18 -6.90
CA GLY A 291 9.38 -8.58 -7.24
C GLY A 291 8.49 -9.27 -6.21
N TYR A 292 8.63 -8.93 -4.92
CA TYR A 292 7.73 -9.44 -3.88
C TYR A 292 6.34 -8.84 -4.01
N CYS A 293 6.24 -7.55 -4.40
CA CYS A 293 4.94 -6.92 -4.67
C CYS A 293 4.21 -7.64 -5.81
N MET A 294 4.90 -7.94 -6.91
CA MET A 294 4.32 -8.76 -7.99
C MET A 294 3.90 -10.14 -7.47
N GLY A 295 4.74 -10.75 -6.63
CA GLY A 295 4.45 -12.01 -5.96
C GLY A 295 3.20 -11.98 -5.08
N TRP A 296 2.85 -10.86 -4.42
CA TRP A 296 1.64 -10.77 -3.61
C TRP A 296 0.36 -10.90 -4.44
N ALA A 297 0.32 -10.29 -5.62
CA ALA A 297 -0.82 -10.40 -6.52
C ALA A 297 -0.97 -11.85 -7.04
N LEU A 298 0.16 -12.48 -7.40
CA LEU A 298 0.21 -13.88 -7.81
C LEU A 298 -0.22 -14.83 -6.68
N ALA A 299 0.23 -14.57 -5.45
CA ALA A 299 -0.11 -15.34 -4.26
C ALA A 299 -1.62 -15.32 -3.98
N ALA A 300 -2.24 -14.14 -3.99
CA ALA A 300 -3.68 -14.01 -3.76
C ALA A 300 -4.49 -14.70 -4.86
N TRP A 301 -4.07 -14.55 -6.13
CA TRP A 301 -4.71 -15.24 -7.25
C TRP A 301 -4.58 -16.77 -7.12
N LEU A 302 -3.36 -17.29 -6.92
CA LEU A 302 -3.07 -18.72 -6.85
C LEU A 302 -3.74 -19.37 -5.63
N GLY A 303 -3.66 -18.73 -4.46
CA GLY A 303 -4.30 -19.21 -3.24
C GLY A 303 -5.82 -19.32 -3.42
N GLY A 304 -6.45 -18.31 -4.01
CA GLY A 304 -7.88 -18.36 -4.33
C GLY A 304 -8.21 -19.43 -5.37
N PHE A 305 -7.39 -19.60 -6.41
CA PHE A 305 -7.59 -20.62 -7.44
C PHE A 305 -7.52 -22.03 -6.84
N LEU A 306 -6.50 -22.34 -6.05
CA LEU A 306 -6.32 -23.66 -5.43
C LEU A 306 -7.46 -23.97 -4.45
N TYR A 307 -7.78 -23.05 -3.53
CA TYR A 307 -8.85 -23.28 -2.55
C TYR A 307 -10.23 -23.42 -3.20
N HIS A 308 -10.52 -22.63 -4.23
CA HIS A 308 -11.82 -22.71 -4.93
C HIS A 308 -11.94 -23.99 -5.77
N THR A 309 -10.88 -24.36 -6.49
CA THR A 309 -10.85 -25.56 -7.35
C THR A 309 -11.05 -26.83 -6.53
N PHE A 310 -10.38 -26.91 -5.37
CA PHE A 310 -10.43 -28.11 -4.52
C PHE A 310 -11.42 -28.00 -3.36
N ARG A 311 -12.34 -27.02 -3.37
CA ARG A 311 -13.23 -26.69 -2.23
C ARG A 311 -13.94 -27.88 -1.58
N ASN A 312 -14.34 -28.87 -2.38
CA ASN A 312 -15.07 -30.07 -1.92
C ASN A 312 -14.15 -31.20 -1.40
N SER A 313 -12.83 -31.04 -1.50
CA SER A 313 -11.85 -32.08 -1.16
C SER A 313 -10.65 -31.55 -0.35
N LEU A 314 -10.83 -30.40 0.32
CA LEU A 314 -9.79 -29.76 1.13
C LEU A 314 -9.51 -30.59 2.38
N THR A 315 -8.29 -31.11 2.47
CA THR A 315 -7.72 -31.77 3.66
C THR A 315 -6.71 -30.84 4.34
N PRO A 316 -6.39 -31.03 5.63
CA PRO A 316 -5.32 -30.28 6.30
C PRO A 316 -4.03 -30.16 5.49
N VAL A 317 -3.60 -31.27 4.89
CA VAL A 317 -2.38 -31.35 4.09
C VAL A 317 -2.49 -30.46 2.85
N LYS A 318 -3.58 -30.58 2.07
CA LYS A 318 -3.80 -29.73 0.89
C LYS A 318 -3.83 -28.25 1.26
N GLU A 319 -4.51 -27.89 2.34
CA GLU A 319 -4.61 -26.49 2.80
C GLU A 319 -3.23 -25.89 3.12
N ILE A 320 -2.40 -26.64 3.86
CA ILE A 320 -1.03 -26.22 4.20
C ILE A 320 -0.16 -26.18 2.94
N SER A 321 -0.23 -27.18 2.06
CA SER A 321 0.51 -27.19 0.79
C SER A 321 0.12 -26.03 -0.11
N PHE A 322 -1.16 -25.68 -0.19
CA PHE A 322 -1.63 -24.53 -0.98
C PHE A 322 -1.16 -23.20 -0.39
N LEU A 323 -1.15 -23.07 0.94
CA LEU A 323 -0.61 -21.89 1.62
C LEU A 323 0.92 -21.78 1.46
N LEU A 324 1.65 -22.89 1.38
CA LEU A 324 3.08 -22.89 1.07
C LEU A 324 3.32 -22.46 -0.39
N LEU A 325 2.59 -23.05 -1.34
CA LEU A 325 2.70 -22.73 -2.76
C LEU A 325 2.34 -21.26 -3.05
N SER A 326 1.22 -20.78 -2.52
CA SER A 326 0.76 -19.41 -2.75
C SER A 326 1.45 -18.39 -1.84
N GLY A 327 1.62 -18.68 -0.56
CA GLY A 327 2.13 -17.73 0.44
C GLY A 327 3.64 -17.61 0.51
N ILE A 328 4.40 -18.61 0.06
CA ILE A 328 5.87 -18.56 0.04
C ILE A 328 6.36 -18.60 -1.41
N ILE A 329 6.10 -19.69 -2.13
CA ILE A 329 6.72 -19.90 -3.45
C ILE A 329 6.30 -18.80 -4.44
N ALA A 330 5.01 -18.52 -4.56
CA ALA A 330 4.51 -17.48 -5.47
C ALA A 330 4.98 -16.05 -5.09
N ILE A 331 5.33 -15.80 -3.83
CA ILE A 331 5.88 -14.51 -3.39
C ILE A 331 7.40 -14.45 -3.62
N HIS A 332 8.13 -15.49 -3.19
CA HIS A 332 9.58 -15.50 -3.16
C HIS A 332 10.18 -15.71 -4.54
N CYS A 333 9.59 -16.51 -5.41
CA CYS A 333 10.13 -16.72 -6.76
C CYS A 333 10.35 -15.39 -7.51
N PRO A 334 9.31 -14.58 -7.77
CA PRO A 334 9.51 -13.29 -8.42
C PRO A 334 10.34 -12.32 -7.55
N GLY A 335 10.23 -12.41 -6.22
CA GLY A 335 11.05 -11.63 -5.27
C GLY A 335 12.55 -11.87 -5.42
N ILE A 336 12.98 -13.13 -5.49
CA ILE A 336 14.39 -13.54 -5.61
C ILE A 336 14.96 -13.08 -6.95
N PHE A 337 14.27 -13.34 -8.06
CA PHE A 337 14.75 -12.94 -9.39
C PHE A 337 14.87 -11.42 -9.52
N TRP A 338 13.86 -10.69 -9.03
CA TRP A 338 13.90 -9.23 -9.04
C TRP A 338 14.97 -8.67 -8.10
N LEU A 339 15.12 -9.23 -6.90
CA LEU A 339 16.14 -8.77 -5.95
C LEU A 339 17.54 -8.94 -6.55
N ALA A 340 17.83 -10.12 -7.12
CA ALA A 340 19.08 -10.38 -7.81
C ALA A 340 19.35 -9.37 -8.94
N TYR A 341 18.34 -9.13 -9.78
CA TYR A 341 18.43 -8.16 -10.87
C TYR A 341 18.64 -6.72 -10.39
N SER A 342 17.83 -6.26 -9.43
CA SER A 342 17.80 -4.86 -8.98
C SER A 342 18.98 -4.46 -8.10
N THR A 343 19.58 -5.40 -7.36
CA THR A 343 20.74 -5.12 -6.49
C THR A 343 22.06 -5.64 -7.04
N GLY A 344 22.05 -6.34 -8.19
CA GLY A 344 23.25 -6.89 -8.82
C GLY A 344 23.87 -8.10 -8.11
N ILE A 345 23.18 -8.70 -7.14
CA ILE A 345 23.64 -9.93 -6.48
C ILE A 345 23.28 -11.16 -7.30
N SER A 346 24.00 -12.27 -7.12
CA SER A 346 23.65 -13.52 -7.80
C SER A 346 22.29 -14.06 -7.32
N VAL A 347 21.58 -14.78 -8.20
CA VAL A 347 20.31 -15.46 -7.86
C VAL A 347 20.51 -16.43 -6.68
N LYS A 348 21.65 -17.11 -6.62
CA LYS A 348 22.01 -18.00 -5.51
C LYS A 348 22.10 -17.24 -4.18
N GLN A 349 22.78 -16.09 -4.15
CA GLN A 349 22.82 -15.24 -2.96
C GLN A 349 21.43 -14.75 -2.57
N ALA A 350 20.65 -14.23 -3.53
CA ALA A 350 19.28 -13.78 -3.28
C ALA A 350 18.40 -14.90 -2.68
N PHE A 351 18.56 -16.15 -3.15
CA PHE A 351 17.88 -17.31 -2.58
C PHE A 351 18.26 -17.57 -1.12
N PHE A 352 19.55 -17.58 -0.76
CA PHE A 352 19.98 -17.82 0.62
C PHE A 352 19.52 -16.72 1.57
N VAL A 353 19.54 -15.46 1.13
CA VAL A 353 19.00 -14.33 1.89
C VAL A 353 17.51 -14.51 2.15
N ASN A 354 16.78 -15.03 1.15
CA ASN A 354 15.34 -15.28 1.27
C ASN A 354 14.98 -16.33 2.31
N LEU A 355 15.92 -17.20 2.70
CA LEU A 355 15.68 -18.18 3.77
C LEU A 355 15.43 -17.51 5.13
N LEU A 356 15.88 -16.27 5.33
CA LEU A 356 15.62 -15.50 6.55
C LEU A 356 14.13 -15.17 6.76
N PHE A 357 13.33 -15.11 5.69
CA PHE A 357 11.89 -14.85 5.80
C PHE A 357 11.09 -16.11 6.17
N VAL A 358 11.62 -17.29 5.82
CA VAL A 358 10.92 -18.59 5.92
C VAL A 358 10.40 -18.89 7.33
N PRO A 359 11.15 -18.69 8.44
CA PRO A 359 10.61 -18.94 9.78
C PRO A 359 9.36 -18.10 10.07
N GLY A 360 9.41 -16.82 9.69
CA GLY A 360 8.27 -15.91 9.83
C GLY A 360 7.11 -16.32 8.92
N ASP A 361 7.36 -16.88 7.75
CA ASP A 361 6.30 -17.30 6.83
C ASP A 361 5.64 -18.61 7.25
N VAL A 362 6.39 -19.55 7.83
CA VAL A 362 5.82 -20.76 8.43
C VAL A 362 4.83 -20.40 9.55
N ILE A 363 5.18 -19.43 10.41
CA ILE A 363 4.27 -18.92 11.44
C ILE A 363 3.00 -18.33 10.80
N LYS A 364 3.15 -17.53 9.74
CA LYS A 364 2.01 -16.95 9.03
C LYS A 364 1.13 -18.00 8.36
N ILE A 365 1.72 -19.05 7.77
CA ILE A 365 0.97 -20.19 7.22
C ILE A 365 0.14 -20.87 8.32
N ALA A 366 0.73 -21.13 9.49
CA ALA A 366 0.01 -21.73 10.60
C ALA A 366 -1.19 -20.87 11.02
N ILE A 367 -0.98 -19.56 11.19
CA ILE A 367 -2.04 -18.61 11.54
C ILE A 367 -3.13 -18.58 10.45
N ALA A 368 -2.73 -18.43 9.18
CA ALA A 368 -3.65 -18.38 8.05
C ALA A 368 -4.49 -19.66 7.95
N TYR A 369 -3.86 -20.82 8.09
CA TYR A 369 -4.50 -22.12 8.10
C TYR A 369 -5.58 -22.21 9.20
N PHE A 370 -5.24 -21.84 10.44
CA PHE A 370 -6.22 -21.86 11.55
C PHE A 370 -7.39 -20.91 11.30
N ILE A 371 -7.12 -19.70 10.82
CA ILE A 371 -8.17 -18.71 10.52
C ILE A 371 -9.10 -19.22 9.42
N ILE A 372 -8.55 -19.63 8.27
CA ILE A 372 -9.32 -20.10 7.11
C ILE A 372 -10.17 -21.31 7.50
N ARG A 373 -9.56 -22.29 8.17
CA ARG A 373 -10.24 -23.54 8.55
C ARG A 373 -11.36 -23.30 9.56
N ASN A 374 -11.15 -22.46 10.57
CA ASN A 374 -12.17 -22.16 11.57
C ASN A 374 -13.33 -21.37 10.97
N ILE A 375 -13.04 -20.43 10.08
CA ILE A 375 -14.08 -19.66 9.37
C ILE A 375 -14.89 -20.56 8.45
N ARG A 376 -14.26 -21.47 7.69
CA ARG A 376 -14.98 -22.41 6.84
C ARG A 376 -15.92 -23.32 7.65
N LYS A 377 -15.47 -23.76 8.83
CA LYS A 377 -16.29 -24.57 9.74
C LYS A 377 -17.46 -23.78 10.34
N ALA A 378 -17.19 -22.55 10.80
CA ALA A 378 -18.20 -21.72 11.47
C ALA A 378 -19.19 -21.07 10.48
N PHE A 379 -18.75 -20.80 9.25
CA PHE A 379 -19.53 -20.14 8.21
C PHE A 379 -19.28 -20.79 6.84
N PRO A 380 -19.86 -21.97 6.56
CA PRO A 380 -19.65 -22.70 5.30
C PRO A 380 -19.94 -21.84 4.06
N ASN A 381 -20.96 -20.98 4.14
CA ASN A 381 -21.38 -20.11 3.04
C ASN A 381 -20.65 -18.76 3.00
N ALA A 382 -19.71 -18.46 3.91
CA ALA A 382 -19.00 -17.17 3.91
C ALA A 382 -17.80 -17.12 2.94
N LEU A 383 -17.34 -18.27 2.46
CA LEU A 383 -16.19 -18.40 1.56
C LEU A 383 -16.60 -18.69 0.10
N HIS A 384 -17.85 -18.38 -0.25
CA HIS A 384 -18.47 -18.72 -1.53
C HIS A 384 -18.95 -17.45 -2.24
#